data_AF-A0A7J7JPT0-F1
#
_entry.id   AF-A0A7J7JPT0-F1
#
_cell.length_a   1.000
_cell.length_b   1.000
_cell.length_c   1.000
_cell.angle_alpha   90.00
_cell.angle_beta   90.00
_cell.angle_gamma   90.00
#
_symmetry.space_group_name_H-M   'P 1'
#
loop_
_entity.id
_entity.type
_entity.pdbx_description
1 polymer ?
#
loop_
_entity_poly.entity_id
_entity_poly.type
_entity_poly.pdbx_seq_one_letter_code
_entity_poly.pdbx_strand_id
1 'polypeptide(L)'
;MYDCVFPSRTARFGVALVPSGSINLKKSVYRKDFTALDDNCGCSTCKTYTKAYIHSIVTQETVACHLITIHNIAYQLNLMNTMRESIKQDKFPEFVQQFMKTQYPDKNYPQWAVDALQSVEITLLYT
;
A
#
# COMPACT_ATOMS: atom_id res chain seq x y z
N MET A 1 7.57 -17.57 -2.44
CA MET A 1 6.19 -17.51 -1.92
C MET A 1 6.23 -16.73 -0.62
N TYR A 2 5.18 -15.97 -0.29
CA TYR A 2 5.11 -15.16 0.91
C TYR A 2 3.73 -15.35 1.57
N ASP A 3 3.70 -15.40 2.89
CA ASP A 3 2.48 -15.35 3.69
C ASP A 3 2.66 -14.37 4.85
N CYS A 4 1.59 -13.66 5.19
CA CYS A 4 1.56 -12.81 6.38
C CYS A 4 0.12 -12.43 6.71
N VAL A 5 -0.16 -12.25 8.00
CA VAL A 5 -1.41 -11.66 8.48
C VAL A 5 -1.42 -10.13 8.38
N PHE A 6 -0.35 -9.50 7.88
CA PHE A 6 -0.22 -8.04 7.80
C PHE A 6 -1.44 -7.32 7.21
N PRO A 7 -1.98 -7.68 6.02
CA PRO A 7 -3.09 -6.94 5.43
C PRO A 7 -4.36 -6.95 6.31
N SER A 8 -4.71 -8.11 6.86
CA SER A 8 -5.90 -8.28 7.70
C SER A 8 -5.70 -7.75 9.12
N ARG A 9 -4.48 -7.86 9.69
CA ARG A 9 -4.12 -7.27 10.98
C ARG A 9 -4.18 -5.75 10.92
N THR A 10 -3.57 -5.15 9.91
CA THR A 10 -3.52 -3.69 9.72
C THR A 10 -4.92 -3.11 9.51
N ALA A 11 -5.80 -3.84 8.81
CA ALA A 11 -7.20 -3.44 8.64
C ALA A 11 -7.96 -3.28 9.97
N ARG A 12 -7.71 -4.13 10.97
CA ARG A 12 -8.32 -4.02 12.31
C ARG A 12 -7.95 -2.72 13.05
N PHE A 13 -6.81 -2.13 12.70
CA PHE A 13 -6.40 -0.84 13.24
C PHE A 13 -7.02 0.34 12.49
N GLY A 14 -7.86 0.10 11.47
CA GLY A 14 -8.44 1.12 10.61
C GLY A 14 -7.45 1.67 9.58
N VAL A 15 -6.44 0.89 9.23
CA VAL A 15 -5.33 1.32 8.37
C VAL A 15 -5.43 0.63 7.01
N ALA A 16 -5.50 1.44 5.94
CA ALA A 16 -5.48 0.98 4.57
C ALA A 16 -4.07 1.11 3.97
N LEU A 17 -3.63 0.10 3.22
CA LEU A 17 -2.36 0.10 2.49
C LEU A 17 -2.50 0.89 1.19
N VAL A 18 -1.53 1.74 0.87
CA VAL A 18 -1.50 2.53 -0.36
C VAL A 18 -0.07 2.55 -0.94
N PRO A 19 0.13 2.88 -2.23
CA PRO A 19 1.46 2.90 -2.84
C PRO A 19 2.47 3.80 -2.13
N SER A 20 2.02 4.84 -1.43
CA SER A 20 2.84 5.76 -0.62
C SER A 20 2.93 5.37 0.86
N GLY A 21 2.64 4.11 1.20
CA GLY A 21 2.72 3.58 2.57
C GLY A 21 1.36 3.16 3.12
N SER A 22 0.85 3.88 4.12
CA SER A 22 -0.42 3.54 4.74
C SER A 22 -1.17 4.77 5.22
N ILE A 23 -2.50 4.69 5.19
CA ILE A 23 -3.39 5.75 5.67
C ILE A 23 -4.22 5.24 6.83
N ASN A 24 -4.25 6.02 7.92
CA ASN A 24 -5.06 5.72 9.10
C ASN A 24 -6.41 6.43 9.01
N LEU A 25 -7.45 5.69 8.65
CA LEU A 25 -8.79 6.21 8.40
C LEU A 25 -9.50 6.71 9.65
N LYS A 26 -8.93 6.54 10.85
CA LYS A 26 -9.42 7.17 12.09
C LYS A 26 -9.07 8.66 12.18
N LYS A 27 -8.08 9.13 11.40
CA LYS A 27 -7.66 10.53 11.44
C LYS A 27 -8.75 11.43 10.83
N SER A 28 -8.99 12.57 11.47
CA SER A 28 -10.04 13.54 11.10
C SER A 28 -9.86 14.18 9.71
N VAL A 29 -8.63 14.20 9.18
CA VAL A 29 -8.33 14.64 7.81
C VAL A 29 -9.21 13.94 6.76
N TYR A 30 -9.59 12.68 7.00
CA TYR A 30 -10.40 11.91 6.04
C TYR A 30 -11.92 12.16 6.15
N ARG A 31 -12.39 12.95 7.12
CA ARG A 31 -13.83 13.17 7.37
C ARG A 31 -14.60 13.74 6.18
N LYS A 32 -13.93 14.52 5.33
CA LYS A 32 -14.51 15.14 4.12
C LYS A 32 -13.76 14.74 2.85
N ASP A 33 -12.99 13.65 2.90
CA ASP A 33 -12.28 13.13 1.75
C ASP A 33 -13.18 12.13 1.00
N PHE A 34 -13.81 12.60 -0.08
CA PHE A 34 -14.74 11.80 -0.88
C PHE A 34 -14.04 10.99 -1.99
N THR A 35 -12.70 10.87 -1.96
CA THR A 35 -11.94 10.01 -2.88
C THR A 35 -11.94 8.55 -2.42
N ALA A 36 -11.57 7.63 -3.31
CA ALA A 36 -11.35 6.23 -2.98
C ALA A 36 -10.11 6.07 -2.07
N LEU A 37 -9.90 4.87 -1.49
CA LEU A 37 -8.68 4.59 -0.73
C LEU A 37 -7.43 4.72 -1.61
N ASP A 38 -7.54 4.26 -2.85
CA ASP A 38 -6.56 4.37 -3.92
C ASP A 38 -7.31 4.42 -5.26
N ASP A 39 -7.10 5.50 -6.03
CA ASP A 39 -7.80 5.76 -7.30
C ASP A 39 -7.40 4.79 -8.41
N ASN A 40 -6.24 4.13 -8.29
CA ASN A 40 -5.77 3.13 -9.25
C ASN A 40 -6.18 1.69 -8.85
N CYS A 41 -6.88 1.51 -7.72
CA CYS A 41 -7.24 0.20 -7.21
C CYS A 41 -8.61 -0.26 -7.74
N GLY A 42 -8.62 -1.41 -8.44
CA GLY A 42 -9.84 -2.00 -9.01
C GLY A 42 -10.71 -2.83 -8.04
N CYS A 43 -10.44 -2.82 -6.73
CA CYS A 43 -11.19 -3.62 -5.75
C CYS A 43 -12.61 -3.10 -5.52
N SER A 44 -13.50 -3.95 -4.99
CA SER A 44 -14.89 -3.56 -4.71
C SER A 44 -15.00 -2.41 -3.71
N THR A 45 -14.10 -2.34 -2.73
CA THR A 45 -14.07 -1.25 -1.73
C THR A 45 -13.82 0.09 -2.41
N CYS A 46 -12.75 0.23 -3.20
CA CYS A 46 -12.41 1.49 -3.88
C CYS A 46 -13.45 1.91 -4.92
N LYS A 47 -14.15 0.96 -5.54
CA LYS A 47 -15.21 1.25 -6.53
C LYS A 47 -16.50 1.78 -5.91
N THR A 48 -16.74 1.51 -4.63
CA THR A 48 -18.06 1.72 -4.00
C THR A 48 -18.01 2.74 -2.87
N TYR A 49 -16.91 2.81 -2.13
CA TYR A 49 -16.83 3.57 -0.88
C TYR A 49 -15.73 4.62 -0.91
N THR A 50 -16.02 5.75 -0.27
CA THR A 50 -15.08 6.85 -0.09
C THR A 50 -14.32 6.73 1.22
N LYS A 51 -13.17 7.41 1.33
CA LYS A 51 -12.42 7.56 2.59
C LYS A 51 -13.30 8.17 3.69
N ALA A 52 -14.12 9.17 3.36
CA ALA A 52 -15.05 9.82 4.30
C ALA A 52 -16.11 8.86 4.85
N TYR A 53 -16.68 8.01 3.99
CA TYR A 53 -17.62 6.99 4.43
C TYR A 53 -16.93 6.02 5.39
N ILE A 54 -15.78 5.45 4.99
CA ILE A 54 -15.08 4.48 5.82
C ILE A 54 -14.63 5.13 7.14
N HIS A 55 -14.16 6.38 7.12
CA HIS A 55 -13.85 7.15 8.33
C HIS A 55 -15.02 7.24 9.31
N SER A 56 -16.24 7.48 8.82
CA SER A 56 -17.42 7.57 9.70
C SER A 56 -17.74 6.26 10.43
N ILE A 57 -17.42 5.12 9.83
CA ILE A 57 -17.77 3.79 10.36
C ILE A 57 -16.58 3.04 10.99
N VAL A 58 -15.33 3.45 10.76
CA VAL A 58 -14.11 2.68 11.14
C VAL A 58 -13.93 2.44 12.64
N THR A 59 -14.54 3.29 13.49
CA THR A 59 -14.54 3.14 14.94
C THR A 59 -15.88 2.67 15.52
N GLN A 60 -16.88 2.47 14.66
CA GLN A 60 -18.26 2.21 15.08
C GLN A 60 -18.74 0.83 14.63
N GLU A 61 -18.34 0.40 13.43
CA GLU A 61 -18.87 -0.79 12.77
C GLU A 61 -17.77 -1.76 12.35
N THR A 62 -17.98 -3.05 12.58
CA THR A 62 -17.03 -4.11 12.19
C THR A 62 -16.89 -4.23 10.68
N VAL A 63 -17.91 -3.86 9.92
CA VAL A 63 -17.90 -3.88 8.45
C VAL A 63 -16.77 -3.04 7.86
N ALA A 64 -16.34 -1.97 8.54
CA ALA A 64 -15.19 -1.17 8.12
C ALA A 64 -13.91 -2.01 8.05
N CYS A 65 -13.70 -2.93 8.99
CA CYS A 65 -12.55 -3.83 8.98
C CYS A 65 -12.60 -4.79 7.79
N HIS A 66 -13.79 -5.27 7.40
CA HIS A 66 -13.97 -6.12 6.22
C HIS A 66 -13.64 -5.36 4.93
N LEU A 67 -14.17 -4.13 4.78
CA LEU A 67 -13.91 -3.27 3.62
C LEU A 67 -12.42 -2.97 3.45
N ILE A 68 -11.73 -2.61 4.55
CA ILE A 68 -10.29 -2.34 4.52
C ILE A 68 -9.50 -3.63 4.26
N THR A 69 -9.94 -4.78 4.77
CA THR A 69 -9.28 -6.07 4.50
C THR A 69 -9.34 -6.44 3.02
N ILE A 70 -10.49 -6.26 2.36
CA ILE A 70 -10.64 -6.48 0.91
C ILE A 70 -9.64 -5.62 0.14
N HIS A 71 -9.55 -4.33 0.48
CA HIS A 71 -8.60 -3.40 -0.14
C HIS A 71 -7.14 -3.80 0.12
N ASN A 72 -6.77 -4.09 1.37
CA ASN A 72 -5.39 -4.43 1.74
C ASN A 72 -4.90 -5.72 1.08
N ILE A 73 -5.77 -6.72 0.93
CA ILE A 73 -5.44 -7.96 0.20
C ILE A 73 -5.27 -7.65 -1.29
N ALA A 74 -6.18 -6.87 -1.88
CA ALA A 74 -6.07 -6.47 -3.29
C ALA A 74 -4.77 -5.69 -3.56
N TYR A 75 -4.38 -4.78 -2.66
CA TYR A 75 -3.09 -4.09 -2.74
C TYR A 75 -1.91 -5.07 -2.79
N GLN A 76 -1.86 -6.06 -1.89
CA GLN A 76 -0.78 -7.03 -1.85
C GLN A 76 -0.71 -7.89 -3.12
N LEU A 77 -1.87 -8.34 -3.63
CA LEU A 77 -1.93 -9.08 -4.88
C LEU A 77 -1.45 -8.24 -6.07
N ASN A 78 -1.87 -6.98 -6.14
CA ASN A 78 -1.43 -6.05 -7.18
C ASN A 78 0.08 -5.78 -7.11
N LEU A 79 0.62 -5.57 -5.91
CA LEU A 79 2.06 -5.38 -5.71
C LEU A 79 2.86 -6.59 -6.23
N MET A 80 2.43 -7.80 -5.87
CA MET A 80 3.09 -9.03 -6.35
C MET A 80 2.93 -9.25 -7.86
N ASN A 81 1.79 -8.86 -8.43
CA ASN A 81 1.57 -8.93 -9.88
C ASN A 81 2.49 -7.96 -10.62
N THR A 82 2.56 -6.69 -10.22
CA THR A 82 3.45 -5.69 -10.83
C THR A 82 4.90 -6.11 -10.71
N MET A 83 5.30 -6.64 -9.54
CA MET A 83 6.63 -7.19 -9.33
C MET A 83 6.93 -8.34 -10.31
N ARG A 84 6.02 -9.31 -10.44
CA ARG A 84 6.16 -10.43 -11.38
C ARG A 84 6.27 -9.97 -12.83
N GLU A 85 5.45 -9.00 -13.24
CA GLU A 85 5.49 -8.48 -14.60
C GLU A 85 6.80 -7.73 -14.88
N SER A 86 7.34 -6.99 -13.91
CA SER A 86 8.65 -6.33 -14.08
C SER A 86 9.80 -7.32 -14.29
N ILE A 87 9.75 -8.49 -13.64
CA ILE A 87 10.73 -9.56 -13.84
C ILE A 87 10.63 -10.11 -15.26
N LYS A 88 9.41 -10.39 -15.75
CA LYS A 88 9.20 -10.88 -17.13
C LYS A 88 9.66 -9.91 -18.21
N GLN A 89 9.69 -8.61 -17.89
CA GLN A 89 10.10 -7.54 -18.80
C GLN A 89 11.57 -7.16 -18.65
N ASP A 90 12.35 -7.88 -17.83
CA ASP A 90 13.75 -7.55 -17.49
C ASP A 90 13.91 -6.13 -16.92
N LYS A 91 12.91 -5.65 -16.15
CA LYS A 91 12.83 -4.29 -15.57
C LYS A 91 12.64 -4.28 -14.05
N PHE A 92 13.11 -5.34 -13.38
CA PHE A 92 12.94 -5.48 -11.94
C PHE A 92 13.71 -4.42 -11.13
N PRO A 93 14.97 -4.05 -11.46
CA PRO A 93 15.68 -2.98 -10.76
C PRO A 93 14.92 -1.64 -10.77
N GLU A 94 14.35 -1.26 -11.92
CA GLU A 94 13.57 -0.04 -12.09
C GLU A 94 12.29 -0.08 -11.25
N PHE A 95 11.62 -1.24 -11.20
CA PHE A 95 10.47 -1.44 -10.33
C PHE A 95 10.84 -1.21 -8.86
N VAL A 96 11.96 -1.78 -8.38
CA VAL A 96 12.41 -1.60 -6.99
C VAL A 96 12.74 -0.13 -6.70
N GLN A 97 13.47 0.54 -7.58
CA GLN A 97 13.80 1.95 -7.45
C GLN A 97 12.54 2.83 -7.35
N GLN A 98 11.56 2.58 -8.23
CA GLN A 98 10.31 3.31 -8.23
C GLN A 98 9.46 3.00 -6.99
N PHE A 99 9.41 1.75 -6.55
CA PHE A 99 8.73 1.35 -5.32
C PHE A 99 9.33 2.06 -4.10
N MET A 100 10.65 2.03 -3.95
CA MET A 100 11.35 2.68 -2.84
C MET A 100 11.15 4.19 -2.85
N LYS A 101 11.25 4.84 -4.01
CA LYS A 101 10.97 6.28 -4.16
C LYS A 101 9.53 6.64 -3.76
N THR A 102 8.57 5.78 -4.08
CA THR A 102 7.15 6.02 -3.75
C THR A 102 6.88 5.83 -2.26
N GLN A 103 7.49 4.82 -1.64
CA GLN A 103 7.34 4.52 -0.21
C GLN A 103 8.11 5.50 0.69
N TYR A 104 9.25 6.01 0.22
CA TYR A 104 10.10 6.96 0.94
C TYR A 104 10.35 8.21 0.07
N PRO A 105 9.39 9.13 -0.03
CA PRO A 105 9.52 10.34 -0.86
C PRO A 105 10.72 11.21 -0.47
N ASP A 106 11.05 11.26 0.82
CA ASP A 106 12.20 12.01 1.36
C ASP A 106 13.55 11.30 1.13
N LYS A 107 13.55 10.14 0.45
CA LYS A 107 14.73 9.29 0.18
C LYS A 107 15.50 8.84 1.42
N ASN A 108 14.87 8.93 2.60
CA ASN A 108 15.38 8.35 3.83
C ASN A 108 15.13 6.83 3.85
N TYR A 109 15.86 6.12 2.99
CA TYR A 109 15.77 4.67 2.87
C TYR A 109 16.41 4.00 4.09
N PRO A 110 15.79 2.95 4.65
CA PRO A 110 16.39 2.23 5.76
C PRO A 110 17.67 1.52 5.31
N GLN A 111 18.75 1.69 6.09
CA GLN A 111 20.08 1.20 5.71
C GLN A 111 20.11 -0.30 5.36
N TRP A 112 19.42 -1.14 6.14
CA TRP A 112 19.35 -2.58 5.89
C TRP A 112 18.79 -2.91 4.50
N ALA A 113 17.85 -2.10 3.97
CA ALA A 113 17.28 -2.31 2.66
C ALA A 113 18.23 -1.87 1.55
N VAL A 114 18.95 -0.75 1.77
CA VAL A 114 20.01 -0.28 0.88
C VAL A 114 21.09 -1.36 0.75
N ASP A 115 21.61 -1.86 1.86
CA ASP A 115 22.69 -2.85 1.89
C ASP A 115 22.25 -4.15 1.19
N ALA A 116 21.02 -4.62 1.45
CA ALA A 116 20.47 -5.82 0.83
C ALA A 116 20.32 -5.66 -0.69
N LEU A 117 19.81 -4.52 -1.16
CA LEU A 117 19.65 -4.26 -2.60
C LEU A 117 21.01 -4.10 -3.30
N GLN A 118 21.97 -3.44 -2.66
CA GLN A 118 23.31 -3.29 -3.20
C GLN A 118 24.04 -4.63 -3.33
N SER A 119 23.81 -5.58 -2.42
CA SER A 119 24.39 -6.93 -2.50
C SER A 119 24.00 -7.72 -3.75
N VAL A 120 22.90 -7.33 -4.40
CA VAL A 120 22.39 -7.90 -5.66
C VAL A 120 22.41 -6.89 -6.81
N GLU A 121 23.31 -5.90 -6.74
CA GLU A 121 23.57 -4.91 -7.79
C GLU A 121 22.40 -3.96 -8.10
N ILE A 122 21.40 -3.86 -7.22
CA ILE A 122 20.30 -2.89 -7.33
C ILE A 122 20.67 -1.64 -6.53
N THR A 123 21.07 -0.58 -7.23
CA THR A 123 21.41 0.70 -6.59
C THR A 123 20.19 1.61 -6.50
N LEU A 124 19.93 2.19 -5.33
CA LEU A 124 18.93 3.23 -5.15
C LEU A 124 19.53 4.59 -5.52
N LEU A 125 18.83 5.35 -6.37
CA LEU A 125 19.29 6.68 -6.77
C LEU A 125 19.09 7.68 -5.63
N TYR A 126 20.19 8.11 -5.02
CA TYR A 126 20.24 9.34 -4.21
C TYR A 126 20.32 10.51 -5.18
N THR A 127 19.30 11.36 -5.22
CA THR A 127 19.34 12.64 -5.94
C THR A 127 18.80 13.73 -5.05
#